data_AF-A0A3D5Q856-F1
#
_entry.id   AF-A0A3D5Q856-F1
#
_cell.length_a   1.000
_cell.length_b   1.000
_cell.length_c   1.000
_cell.angle_alpha   90.00
_cell.angle_beta   90.00
_cell.angle_gamma   90.00
#
_symmetry.space_group_name_H-M   'P 1'
#
loop_
_entity.id
_entity.type
_entity.pdbx_description
1 polymer ?
#
loop_
_entity_poly.entity_id
_entity_poly.type
_entity_poly.pdbx_seq_one_letter_code
_entity_poly.pdbx_strand_id
1 'polypeptide(L)' 'CKELGIKTVAVHSQVDRDLMHVRLADESVCIGPNSATESYLNIPAIISAAEVTDSVGIHPGYGF' A
#
# COMPACT_ATOMS: atom_id res chain seq x y z
N CYS A 1 -8.12 4.64 -10.16
CA CYS A 1 -7.84 5.85 -9.34
C CYS A 1 -7.14 6.94 -10.15
N LYS A 2 -5.94 6.69 -10.69
CA LYS A 2 -5.15 7.71 -11.42
C LYS A 2 -5.89 8.38 -12.58
N GLU A 3 -6.57 7.60 -13.42
CA GLU A 3 -7.38 8.11 -14.54
C GLU A 3 -8.55 9.00 -14.11
N LEU A 4 -8.98 8.88 -12.85
CA LEU A 4 -10.05 9.69 -12.25
C LEU A 4 -9.49 10.92 -11.50
N GLY A 5 -8.20 11.20 -11.59
CA GLY A 5 -7.55 12.30 -10.87
C GLY A 5 -7.41 12.09 -9.35
N ILE A 6 -7.60 10.86 -8.88
CA ILE A 6 -7.47 10.50 -7.46
C ILE A 6 -5.99 10.16 -7.19
N LYS A 7 -5.37 10.85 -6.22
CA LYS A 7 -4.02 10.53 -5.74
C LYS A 7 -3.97 9.10 -5.20
N THR A 8 -2.88 8.41 -5.46
CA THR A 8 -2.72 6.98 -5.16
C THR A 8 -1.53 6.72 -4.25
N VAL A 9 -1.77 5.88 -3.25
CA VAL A 9 -0.75 5.35 -2.35
C VAL A 9 -0.68 3.85 -2.53
N ALA A 10 0.51 3.31 -2.78
CA ALA A 10 0.76 1.87 -2.77
C ALA A 10 1.39 1.46 -1.42
N VAL A 11 0.94 0.33 -0.87
CA VAL A 11 1.64 -0.32 0.25
C VAL A 11 2.42 -1.52 -0.27
N HIS A 12 3.60 -1.78 0.29
CA HIS A 12 4.45 -2.88 -0.14
C HIS A 12 5.27 -3.50 1.00
N SER A 13 5.66 -4.75 0.85
CA SER A 13 6.70 -5.36 1.69
C SER A 13 8.09 -4.83 1.32
N GLN A 14 9.09 -5.07 2.17
CA GLN A 14 10.47 -4.67 1.89
C GLN A 14 11.01 -5.21 0.55
N VAL A 15 10.67 -6.44 0.19
CA VAL A 15 11.17 -7.08 -1.05
C VAL A 15 10.41 -6.61 -2.29
N ASP A 16 9.21 -6.05 -2.10
CA ASP A 16 8.30 -5.65 -3.18
C ASP A 16 8.44 -4.18 -3.57
N ARG A 17 9.41 -3.46 -2.98
CA ARG A 17 9.66 -2.02 -3.19
C ARG A 17 9.73 -1.63 -4.67
N ASP A 18 10.23 -2.53 -5.52
CA ASP A 18 10.47 -2.26 -6.94
C ASP A 18 9.37 -2.79 -7.87
N LEU A 19 8.29 -3.36 -7.34
CA LEU A 19 7.20 -3.87 -8.17
C LEU A 19 6.50 -2.73 -8.93
N MET A 20 5.93 -3.09 -10.09
CA MET A 20 5.32 -2.13 -11.01
C MET A 20 4.23 -1.28 -10.34
N HIS A 21 3.36 -1.88 -9.52
CA HIS A 21 2.26 -1.14 -8.87
C HIS A 21 2.77 -0.05 -7.92
N VAL A 22 3.90 -0.28 -7.24
CA VAL A 22 4.57 0.71 -6.36
C VAL A 22 5.07 1.89 -7.18
N ARG A 23 5.71 1.61 -8.32
CA ARG A 23 6.25 2.64 -9.23
C ARG A 23 5.19 3.47 -9.94
N LEU A 24 3.97 2.94 -10.06
CA LEU A 24 2.85 3.64 -10.72
C LEU A 24 2.08 4.57 -9.77
N ALA A 25 2.15 4.30 -8.46
CA ALA A 25 1.52 5.12 -7.44
C ALA A 25 2.23 6.47 -7.27
N ASP A 26 1.51 7.45 -6.73
CA ASP A 26 2.06 8.78 -6.48
C ASP A 26 2.92 8.79 -5.20
N GLU A 27 2.61 7.91 -4.26
CA GLU A 27 3.34 7.68 -3.02
C GLU A 27 3.37 6.18 -2.68
N SER A 28 4.37 5.76 -1.89
CA SER A 28 4.50 4.38 -1.45
C SER A 28 4.93 4.26 0.01
N VAL A 29 4.34 3.32 0.75
CA VAL A 29 4.67 3.03 2.15
C VAL A 29 5.10 1.57 2.32
N CYS A 30 6.26 1.36 2.93
CA CYS A 30 6.72 0.04 3.33
C CYS A 30 5.98 -0.41 4.60
N ILE A 31 5.22 -1.51 4.53
CA ILE A 31 4.35 -1.98 5.63
C ILE A 31 4.90 -3.18 6.39
N GLY A 32 6.07 -3.72 6.01
CA GLY A 32 6.68 -4.81 6.75
C GLY A 32 7.72 -5.62 5.97
N PRO A 33 8.25 -6.69 6.57
CA PRO A 33 9.19 -7.61 5.93
C PRO A 33 8.49 -8.50 4.88
N ASN A 34 9.23 -9.41 4.25
CA ASN A 34 8.75 -10.29 3.18
C ASN A 34 7.51 -11.13 3.54
N SER A 35 7.35 -11.53 4.81
CA SER A 35 6.19 -12.35 5.18
C SER A 35 4.89 -11.56 5.03
N ALA A 36 3.93 -12.12 4.28
CA ALA A 36 2.61 -11.51 4.13
C ALA A 36 1.90 -11.32 5.48
N THR A 37 2.04 -12.27 6.42
CA THR A 37 1.46 -12.16 7.77
C THR A 37 1.99 -10.97 8.57
N GLU A 38 3.18 -10.50 8.24
CA GLU A 38 3.84 -9.37 8.90
C GLU A 38 3.76 -8.07 8.07
N SER A 39 3.25 -8.14 6.84
CA SER A 39 3.08 -7.02 5.89
C SER A 39 1.64 -6.90 5.40
N TYR A 40 1.27 -7.48 4.24
CA TYR A 40 -0.05 -7.30 3.61
C TYR A 40 -1.25 -7.82 4.43
N LEU A 41 -1.02 -8.72 5.38
CA LEU A 41 -2.06 -9.22 6.30
C LEU A 41 -1.96 -8.56 7.69
N ASN A 42 -1.02 -7.63 7.87
CA ASN A 42 -0.87 -6.85 9.09
C ASN A 42 -1.79 -5.62 9.05
N ILE A 43 -3.02 -5.81 9.54
CA ILE A 43 -4.05 -4.75 9.56
C ILE A 43 -3.54 -3.46 10.22
N PRO A 44 -2.91 -3.48 11.41
CA PRO A 44 -2.33 -2.27 12.00
C PRO A 44 -1.38 -1.53 11.05
N ALA A 45 -0.48 -2.24 10.35
CA ALA A 45 0.46 -1.60 9.43
C ALA A 45 -0.25 -0.92 8.24
N ILE A 46 -1.30 -1.53 7.70
CA ILE A 46 -2.10 -0.96 6.60
C ILE A 46 -2.87 0.28 7.07
N ILE A 47 -3.50 0.21 8.24
CA ILE A 47 -4.25 1.35 8.78
C ILE A 47 -3.30 2.50 9.12
N SER A 48 -2.15 2.23 9.74
CA SER A 48 -1.14 3.26 9.98
C SER A 48 -0.62 3.87 8.68
N ALA A 49 -0.39 3.08 7.63
CA ALA A 49 -0.02 3.60 6.32
C ALA A 49 -1.10 4.52 5.74
N ALA A 50 -2.38 4.16 5.86
CA ALA A 50 -3.48 5.00 5.41
C ALA A 50 -3.57 6.32 6.21
N GLU A 51 -3.37 6.27 7.53
CA GLU A 51 -3.38 7.45 8.40
C GLU A 51 -2.24 8.43 8.07
N VAL A 52 -1.01 7.95 7.93
CA VAL A 52 0.16 8.84 7.70
C VAL A 52 0.17 9.48 6.32
N THR A 53 -0.55 8.91 5.35
CA THR A 53 -0.69 9.48 4.01
C THR A 53 -2.02 10.19 3.79
N ASP A 54 -2.80 10.45 4.85
CA ASP A 54 -4.12 11.07 4.80
C ASP A 54 -5.09 10.39 3.80
N SER A 55 -4.99 9.06 3.66
CA SER A 55 -5.84 8.28 2.76
C SER A 55 -7.29 8.26 3.27
N VAL A 56 -8.22 8.69 2.42
CA VAL A 56 -9.67 8.71 2.73
C VAL A 56 -10.43 7.46 2.26
N GLY A 57 -9.72 6.51 1.64
CA GLY A 57 -10.29 5.26 1.16
C GLY A 57 -9.23 4.21 0.88
N ILE A 58 -9.56 2.95 1.15
CA ILE A 58 -8.68 1.80 0.95
C ILE A 58 -9.37 0.85 -0.03
N HIS A 59 -8.65 0.44 -1.08
CA HIS A 59 -9.10 -0.61 -1.98
C HIS A 59 -8.30 -1.89 -1.70
N PRO A 60 -8.94 -2.96 -1.15
CA PRO A 60 -8.22 -4.16 -0.71
C PRO A 60 -7.85 -5.13 -1.85
N GLY A 61 -8.22 -4.84 -3.10
CA GLY A 61 -8.03 -5.77 -4.22
C GLY A 61 -8.77 -7.10 -4.00
N TYR A 62 -8.11 -8.22 -4.36
CA TYR A 62 -8.61 -9.58 -4.15
C TYR A 62 -7.49 -10.45 -3.59
N GLY A 63 -7.78 -11.25 -2.56
CA GLY A 63 -6.81 -12.16 -1.96
C GLY A 63 -5.74 -11.52 -1.06
N PHE A 64 -5.78 -10.18 -0.92
CA PHE A 64 -4.91 -9.30 -0.10
C PHE A 64 -3.62 -8.84 -0.78
#